data_AF-A0A966N0U6-F1
#
_entry.id   AF-A0A966N0U6-F1
#
_cell.length_a   1.000
_cell.length_b   1.000
_cell.length_c   1.000
_cell.angle_alpha   90.00
_cell.angle_beta   90.00
_cell.angle_gamma   90.00
#
_symmetry.space_group_name_H-M   'P 1'
#
loop_
_entity.id
_entity.type
_entity.pdbx_description
1 polymer ?
#
loop_
_entity_poly.entity_id
_entity_poly.type
_entity_poly.pdbx_seq_one_letter_code
_entity_poly.pdbx_strand_id
1 'polypeptide(L)' 'MSKSSDVLIVGAGLAGINAALKLQAAGRSVTVIEASDRAGGRVASDHIDGYICDRG' A
#
# COMPACT_ATOMS: atom_id res chain seq x y z
N MET A 1 -15.90 12.61 -8.39
CA MET A 1 -16.68 11.41 -8.78
C MET A 1 -16.49 10.35 -7.70
N SER A 2 -17.57 9.74 -7.19
CA SER A 2 -17.46 8.62 -6.24
C SER A 2 -17.02 7.36 -7.00
N LYS A 3 -15.89 6.78 -6.62
CA LYS A 3 -15.41 5.51 -7.15
C LYS A 3 -15.89 4.41 -6.18
N SER A 4 -16.75 3.51 -6.66
CA SER A 4 -17.23 2.37 -5.86
C SER A 4 -16.25 1.20 -5.98
N SER A 5 -16.03 0.49 -4.88
CA SER A 5 -15.25 -0.75 -4.83
C SER A 5 -15.92 -1.72 -3.86
N ASP A 6 -15.80 -3.02 -4.12
CA ASP A 6 -16.34 -4.08 -3.26
C ASP A 6 -15.67 -4.08 -1.88
N VAL A 7 -14.39 -3.69 -1.83
CA VAL A 7 -13.59 -3.68 -0.59
C VAL A 7 -12.82 -2.37 -0.46
N LEU A 8 -12.87 -1.79 0.75
CA LEU A 8 -12.00 -0.70 1.19
C LEU A 8 -10.94 -1.25 2.16
N ILE A 9 -9.67 -1.02 1.84
CA ILE A 9 -8.53 -1.37 2.70
C ILE A 9 -7.93 -0.09 3.26
N VAL A 10 -7.77 -0.04 4.59
CA VAL A 10 -7.13 1.07 5.29
C VAL A 10 -5.69 0.71 5.63
N GLY A 11 -4.75 1.46 5.06
CA GLY A 11 -3.30 1.26 5.16
C GLY A 11 -2.70 0.57 3.93
N ALA A 12 -1.75 1.22 3.27
CA ALA A 12 -0.96 0.67 2.17
C ALA A 12 0.41 0.13 2.64
N GLY A 13 0.43 -0.49 3.83
CA GLY A 13 1.56 -1.29 4.29
C GLY A 13 1.61 -2.67 3.60
N LEU A 14 2.65 -3.47 3.91
CA LEU A 14 2.84 -4.80 3.31
C LEU A 14 1.58 -5.69 3.39
N ALA A 15 0.91 -5.72 4.54
CA ALA A 15 -0.32 -6.49 4.73
C ALA A 15 -1.48 -6.00 3.85
N GLY A 16 -1.69 -4.68 3.77
CA GLY A 16 -2.76 -4.07 2.99
C GLY A 16 -2.55 -4.28 1.48
N ILE A 17 -1.32 -4.11 1.01
CA ILE A 17 -0.95 -4.38 -0.40
C ILE A 17 -1.19 -5.86 -0.73
N ASN A 18 -0.73 -6.78 0.11
CA ASN A 18 -0.93 -8.22 -0.13
C ASN A 18 -2.41 -8.61 -0.11
N ALA A 19 -3.21 -8.02 0.77
CA ALA A 19 -4.65 -8.22 0.79
C ALA A 19 -5.31 -7.70 -0.50
N ALA A 20 -4.92 -6.50 -0.97
CA ALA A 20 -5.43 -5.94 -2.22
C ALA A 20 -5.12 -6.85 -3.42
N LEU A 21 -3.89 -7.34 -3.52
CA LEU A 21 -3.47 -8.25 -4.60
C LEU A 21 -4.28 -9.55 -4.59
N LYS A 22 -4.49 -10.16 -3.42
CA LYS A 22 -5.28 -11.40 -3.29
C LYS A 22 -6.74 -11.19 -3.67
N LEU A 23 -7.34 -10.08 -3.23
CA LEU A 23 -8.74 -9.75 -3.55
C LEU A 23 -8.92 -9.43 -5.03
N GLN A 24 -7.96 -8.70 -5.64
CA GLN A 24 -7.96 -8.44 -7.07
C GLN A 24 -7.83 -9.73 -7.88
N ALA A 25 -6.94 -10.65 -7.48
CA ALA A 25 -6.80 -11.96 -8.10
C ALA A 25 -8.08 -12.81 -7.98
N ALA A 26 -8.89 -12.59 -6.94
CA ALA A 26 -10.20 -13.19 -6.76
C ALA A 26 -11.34 -12.44 -7.51
N GLY A 27 -11.00 -11.47 -8.37
CA GLY A 27 -11.97 -10.73 -9.19
C GLY A 27 -12.74 -9.64 -8.44
N ARG A 28 -12.27 -9.19 -7.28
CA ARG A 28 -12.91 -8.10 -6.51
C ARG A 28 -12.30 -6.74 -6.86
N SER A 29 -13.16 -5.72 -6.90
CA SER A 29 -12.71 -4.33 -6.99
C SER A 29 -12.29 -3.83 -5.60
N VAL A 30 -11.13 -3.19 -5.51
CA VAL A 30 -10.54 -2.77 -4.24
C VAL A 30 -10.09 -1.31 -4.32
N THR A 31 -10.38 -0.56 -3.27
CA THR A 31 -9.77 0.74 -3.00
C THR A 31 -8.88 0.62 -1.78
N VAL A 32 -7.63 1.09 -1.88
CA VAL A 32 -6.69 1.18 -0.74
C VAL A 32 -6.49 2.65 -0.42
N ILE A 33 -6.62 3.01 0.86
CA ILE A 33 -6.31 4.35 1.35
C ILE A 33 -5.13 4.28 2.31
N GLU A 34 -4.23 5.25 2.23
CA GLU A 34 -3.04 5.37 3.07
C GLU A 34 -2.96 6.78 3.64
N ALA A 35 -2.56 6.90 4.90
CA ALA A 35 -2.49 8.18 5.58
C ALA A 35 -1.22 8.97 5.20
N SER A 36 -0.14 8.25 4.90
CA SER A 36 1.12 8.84 4.43
C SER A 36 1.12 9.11 2.92
N ASP A 37 2.16 9.79 2.47
CA ASP A 37 2.41 10.15 1.08
C ASP A 37 2.98 8.99 0.23
N ARG A 38 3.23 7.83 0.84
CA ARG A 38 3.81 6.66 0.17
C ARG A 38 3.21 5.35 0.65
N ALA A 39 3.27 4.35 -0.22
CA ALA A 39 3.01 2.97 0.17
C ALA A 39 4.24 2.33 0.87
N GLY A 40 4.04 1.17 1.47
CA GLY A 40 5.08 0.34 2.10
C GLY A 40 4.96 0.25 3.62
N GLY A 41 4.35 1.25 4.27
CA GLY A 41 4.21 1.29 5.72
C GLY A 41 5.58 1.29 6.41
N ARG A 42 5.88 0.30 7.24
CA ARG A 42 7.18 0.16 7.90
C ARG A 42 8.34 -0.09 6.93
N VAL A 43 8.07 -0.76 5.80
CA VAL A 43 9.08 -0.99 4.75
C VAL A 43 9.32 0.32 4.03
N ALA A 44 10.53 0.86 4.16
CA ALA A 44 10.94 2.11 3.52
C ALA A 44 12.44 2.16 3.35
N SER A 45 12.89 2.86 2.32
CA SER A 45 14.30 3.14 2.11
C SER A 45 14.53 4.62 1.90
N ASP A 46 15.60 5.12 2.51
CA ASP A 46 16.09 6.49 2.36
C ASP A 46 17.30 6.54 1.46
N HIS A 47 17.42 7.64 0.73
CA HIS A 47 18.62 7.97 -0.02
C HIS A 47 19.42 8.99 0.80
N ILE A 48 20.53 8.56 1.38
CA ILE A 48 21.39 9.37 2.25
C ILE A 48 22.80 9.32 1.70
N ASP A 49 23.36 10.48 1.31
CA ASP A 49 24.72 10.62 0.80
C ASP A 49 25.08 9.64 -0.35
N GLY A 50 24.10 9.35 -1.22
CA GLY A 50 24.25 8.41 -2.35
C GLY A 50 24.05 6.94 -2.00
N TYR A 51 23.77 6.60 -0.74
CA TYR A 51 23.45 5.26 -0.29
C TYR A 51 21.95 5.06 -0.13
N ILE A 52 21.50 3.81 -0.29
CA ILE A 52 20.14 3.39 0.02
C ILE A 52 20.15 2.75 1.40
N CYS A 53 19.47 3.37 2.36
CA CYS A 53 19.41 2.95 3.75
C CYS A 53 18.01 2.42 4.08
N ASP A 54 17.93 1.24 4.66
CA ASP A 54 16.68 0.72 5.19
C ASP A 54 16.25 1.51 6.44
N ARG A 55 14.97 1.91 6.52
CA ARG A 55 14.42 2.70 7.62
C ARG A 55 13.87 1.85 8.78
N GLY A 56 13.78 0.52 8.63
CA GLY A 56 13.12 -0.36 9.59
C GLY A 56 13.06 -1.82 9.20
#